data_AF-A0A228RJH4-F1
#
_entry.id   AF-A0A228RJH4-F1
#
_cell.length_a   1.000
_cell.length_b   1.000
_cell.length_c   1.000
_cell.angle_alpha   90.00
_cell.angle_beta   90.00
_cell.angle_gamma   90.00
#
_symmetry.space_group_name_H-M   'P 1'
#
loop_
_entity.id
_entity.type
_entity.pdbx_description
1 polymer ?
#
loop_
_entity_poly.entity_id
_entity_poly.type
_entity_poly.pdbx_seq_one_letter_code
_entity_poly.pdbx_strand_id
1 'polypeptide(L)'
;MVVKNHPHPGELLREDICRRLGLDVASAAKRLRVSRSMLSRVLDGRASISPDLAMRLERSGFSSARFWMALQSNYDQWRAELELARMLDGITPDNLHGEVDFGSAAGCKTAHQNKLGRL
;
A
#
# COMPACT_ATOMS: atom_id res chain seq x y z
N MET A 1 0.00 -21.02 13.72
CA MET A 1 -0.24 -19.84 12.85
C MET A 1 0.35 -20.13 11.47
N VAL A 2 -0.43 -19.97 10.40
CA VAL A 2 0.05 -20.17 9.03
C VAL A 2 0.87 -18.94 8.65
N VAL A 3 2.20 -19.08 8.61
CA VAL A 3 3.10 -18.03 8.12
C VAL A 3 2.85 -17.93 6.62
N LYS A 4 1.94 -17.03 6.21
CA LYS A 4 1.75 -16.69 4.80
C LYS A 4 3.00 -15.94 4.38
N ASN A 5 3.92 -16.66 3.74
CA ASN A 5 5.06 -16.04 3.06
C ASN A 5 4.48 -15.18 1.93
N HIS A 6 4.26 -13.89 2.19
CA HIS A 6 3.81 -12.95 1.17
C HIS A 6 5.05 -12.56 0.36
N PRO A 7 5.23 -13.07 -0.87
CA PRO A 7 6.37 -12.70 -1.70
C PRO A 7 6.35 -11.19 -1.89
N HIS A 8 7.52 -10.56 -1.81
CA HIS A 8 7.60 -9.12 -1.97
C HIS A 8 7.06 -8.74 -3.36
N PRO A 9 6.19 -7.74 -3.50
CA PRO A 9 5.59 -7.36 -4.79
C PRO A 9 6.65 -7.08 -5.88
N GLY A 10 7.83 -6.62 -5.46
CA GLY A 10 9.01 -6.45 -6.29
C GLY A 10 9.61 -7.74 -6.88
N GLU A 11 9.63 -8.84 -6.13
CA GLU A 11 10.11 -10.14 -6.64
C GLU A 11 9.13 -10.68 -7.69
N LEU A 12 7.83 -10.56 -7.43
CA LEU A 12 6.80 -10.93 -8.40
C LEU A 12 6.93 -10.09 -9.69
N LEU A 13 7.16 -8.79 -9.55
CA LEU A 13 7.39 -7.90 -10.68
C LEU A 13 8.62 -8.30 -11.50
N ARG A 14 9.68 -8.77 -10.86
CA ARG A 14 10.88 -9.27 -11.53
C ARG A 14 10.58 -10.50 -12.37
N GLU A 15 9.82 -11.45 -11.83
CA GLU A 15 9.40 -12.63 -12.59
C GLU A 15 8.52 -12.25 -13.78
N ASP A 16 7.58 -11.32 -13.61
CA ASP A 16 6.71 -10.83 -14.68
C ASP A 16 7.50 -10.15 -15.80
N ILE A 17 8.43 -9.25 -15.47
CA ILE A 17 9.26 -8.54 -16.45
C ILE A 17 10.19 -9.52 -17.18
N CYS A 18 10.83 -10.43 -16.44
CA CYS A 18 11.80 -11.35 -17.00
C CYS A 18 11.10 -12.41 -17.88
N ARG A 19 9.95 -12.95 -17.44
CA ARG A 19 9.18 -13.95 -18.21
C ARG A 19 8.39 -13.36 -19.37
N ARG A 20 7.64 -12.26 -19.18
CA ARG A 20 6.73 -11.75 -20.22
C ARG A 20 7.45 -11.04 -21.36
N LEU A 21 8.63 -10.49 -21.12
CA LEU A 21 9.29 -9.65 -22.11
C LEU A 21 10.71 -10.08 -22.45
N GLY A 22 11.35 -10.96 -21.66
CA GLY A 22 12.77 -11.28 -21.86
C GLY A 22 13.66 -10.04 -21.86
N LEU A 23 13.17 -8.93 -21.31
CA LEU A 23 13.84 -7.64 -21.37
C LEU A 23 14.77 -7.49 -20.17
N ASP A 24 15.95 -6.95 -20.45
CA ASP A 24 16.84 -6.46 -19.41
C ASP A 24 16.18 -5.32 -18.61
N VAL A 25 16.53 -5.22 -17.32
CA VAL A 25 15.99 -4.23 -16.36
C VAL A 25 16.14 -2.80 -16.91
N ALA A 26 17.20 -2.53 -17.67
CA ALA A 26 17.42 -1.22 -18.28
C ALA A 26 16.34 -0.88 -19.33
N SER A 27 15.92 -1.86 -20.13
CA SER A 27 14.89 -1.68 -21.16
C SER A 27 13.50 -1.50 -20.54
N ALA A 28 13.19 -2.26 -19.48
CA ALA A 28 11.97 -2.07 -18.71
C ALA A 28 11.90 -0.67 -18.07
N ALA A 29 13.00 -0.20 -17.47
CA ALA A 29 13.08 1.14 -16.89
C ALA A 29 12.83 2.24 -17.92
N LYS A 30 13.39 2.12 -19.13
CA LYS A 30 13.14 3.05 -20.24
C LYS A 30 11.66 3.08 -20.66
N ARG A 31 11.02 1.91 -20.80
CA ARG A 31 9.59 1.81 -21.13
C ARG A 31 8.70 2.45 -20.07
N LEU A 32 9.02 2.23 -18.80
CA LEU A 32 8.28 2.79 -17.66
C LEU A 32 8.62 4.26 -17.38
N ARG A 33 9.62 4.82 -18.08
CA ARG A 33 10.17 6.17 -17.84
C ARG A 33 10.59 6.40 -16.38
N VAL A 34 11.14 5.36 -15.75
CA VAL A 34 11.67 5.42 -14.39
C VAL A 34 13.18 5.24 -14.41
N SER A 35 13.86 5.67 -13.34
CA SER A 35 15.29 5.41 -13.21
C SER A 35 15.55 3.91 -13.09
N ARG A 36 16.58 3.41 -13.77
CA ARG A 36 17.05 2.01 -13.62
C ARG A 36 17.34 1.67 -12.15
N SER A 37 17.93 2.60 -11.40
CA SER A 37 18.26 2.36 -9.99
C SER A 37 17.03 2.31 -9.08
N MET A 38 15.97 3.03 -9.44
CA MET A 38 14.68 2.93 -8.75
C MET A 38 14.04 1.58 -9.05
N LEU A 39 13.95 1.21 -10.33
CA LEU A 39 13.36 -0.07 -10.72
C LEU A 39 14.12 -1.25 -10.10
N SER A 40 15.46 -1.26 -10.16
CA SER A 40 16.28 -2.31 -9.52
C SER A 40 15.96 -2.46 -8.04
N ARG A 41 15.90 -1.35 -7.29
CA ARG A 41 15.56 -1.38 -5.86
C ARG A 41 14.19 -1.98 -5.60
N VAL A 42 13.20 -1.67 -6.44
CA VAL A 42 11.87 -2.27 -6.35
C VAL A 42 11.96 -3.78 -6.64
N LEU A 43 12.65 -4.19 -7.71
CA LEU A 43 12.79 -5.60 -8.10
C LEU A 43 13.56 -6.44 -7.09
N ASP A 44 14.51 -5.83 -6.37
CA ASP A 44 15.30 -6.47 -5.31
C ASP A 44 14.57 -6.47 -3.95
N GLY A 45 13.32 -6.01 -3.90
CA GLY A 45 12.53 -5.95 -2.67
C GLY A 45 12.99 -4.90 -1.65
N ARG A 46 13.83 -3.95 -2.08
CA ARG A 46 14.39 -2.88 -1.24
C ARG A 46 13.57 -1.59 -1.27
N ALA A 47 12.61 -1.49 -2.20
CA ALA A 47 11.71 -0.35 -2.31
C ALA A 47 10.28 -0.83 -2.56
N SER A 48 9.32 -0.11 -1.99
CA SER A 48 7.89 -0.32 -2.21
C SER A 48 7.47 0.16 -3.60
N ILE A 49 6.39 -0.43 -4.12
CA ILE A 49 5.75 0.06 -5.34
C ILE A 49 4.94 1.31 -5.01
N SER A 50 5.32 2.45 -5.59
CA SER A 50 4.54 3.67 -5.46
C SER A 50 3.29 3.65 -6.35
N PRO A 51 2.24 4.41 -6.02
CA PRO A 51 1.07 4.55 -6.88
C PRO A 51 1.41 5.04 -8.30
N ASP A 52 2.37 5.97 -8.43
CA ASP A 52 2.86 6.44 -9.73
C ASP A 52 3.51 5.30 -10.55
N LEU A 53 4.32 4.45 -9.91
CA LEU A 53 4.91 3.28 -10.55
C LEU A 53 3.83 2.27 -10.96
N ALA A 54 2.84 2.01 -10.11
CA ALA A 54 1.72 1.12 -10.41
C ALA A 54 0.94 1.57 -11.65
N MET A 55 0.65 2.87 -11.78
CA MET A 55 -0.02 3.45 -12.96
C MET A 55 0.83 3.33 -14.23
N ARG A 56 2.16 3.45 -14.12
CA ARG A 56 3.08 3.25 -15.25
C ARG A 56 3.12 1.78 -15.68
N LEU A 57 3.14 0.86 -14.72
CA LEU A 57 3.09 -0.58 -14.98
C LEU A 57 1.83 -0.95 -15.75
N GLU A 58 0.68 -0.42 -15.34
CA GLU A 58 -0.60 -0.62 -16.05
C GLU A 58 -0.56 -0.13 -17.49
N ARG A 59 -0.08 1.10 -17.72
CA ARG A 59 0.05 1.66 -19.07
C ARG A 59 1.02 0.89 -19.96
N SER A 60 2.01 0.23 -19.37
CA SER A 60 2.95 -0.63 -20.10
C SER A 60 2.47 -2.08 -20.27
N GLY A 61 1.29 -2.43 -19.74
CA GLY A 61 0.67 -3.74 -19.88
C GLY A 61 1.08 -4.77 -18.82
N PHE A 62 1.78 -4.37 -17.75
CA PHE A 62 2.11 -5.23 -16.62
C PHE A 62 1.03 -5.17 -15.55
N SER A 63 -0.07 -5.89 -15.75
CA SER A 63 -1.21 -5.98 -14.81
C SER A 63 -1.84 -4.61 -14.51
N SER A 64 -2.84 -4.56 -13.62
CA SER A 64 -3.49 -3.29 -13.23
C SER A 64 -2.75 -2.60 -12.08
N ALA A 65 -2.86 -1.27 -11.99
CA ALA A 65 -2.31 -0.52 -10.87
C ALA A 65 -2.93 -0.99 -9.53
N ARG A 66 -4.24 -1.29 -9.55
CA ARG A 66 -4.96 -1.82 -8.38
C ARG A 66 -4.38 -3.15 -7.89
N PHE A 67 -3.98 -4.03 -8.80
CA PHE A 67 -3.33 -5.30 -8.44
C PHE A 67 -2.02 -5.06 -7.68
N TRP A 68 -1.15 -4.20 -8.20
CA TRP A 68 0.13 -3.87 -7.55
C TRP A 68 -0.06 -3.18 -6.20
N MET A 69 -1.02 -2.26 -6.11
CA MET A 69 -1.34 -1.59 -4.84
C MET A 69 -1.87 -2.58 -3.80
N ALA A 70 -2.73 -3.53 -4.19
CA ALA A 70 -3.23 -4.56 -3.29
C ALA A 70 -2.09 -5.44 -2.75
N LEU A 71 -1.13 -5.83 -3.60
CA LEU A 71 0.04 -6.60 -3.15
C LEU A 71 0.92 -5.80 -2.19
N GLN A 72 1.17 -4.53 -2.49
CA GLN A 72 1.94 -3.65 -1.61
C GLN A 72 1.25 -3.50 -0.25
N SER A 73 -0.07 -3.25 -0.23
CA SER A 73 -0.84 -3.16 1.00
C SER A 73 -0.81 -4.44 1.83
N ASN A 74 -0.97 -5.61 1.19
CA ASN A 74 -0.89 -6.89 1.90
C ASN A 74 0.51 -7.11 2.53
N TYR A 75 1.57 -6.75 1.80
CA TYR A 75 2.94 -6.85 2.30
C TYR A 75 3.20 -5.89 3.46
N ASP A 76 2.73 -4.64 3.35
CA ASP A 76 2.89 -3.63 4.39
C ASP A 76 2.09 -4.00 5.66
N GLN A 77 0.89 -4.56 5.50
CA GLN A 77 0.10 -5.12 6.61
C GLN A 77 0.84 -6.24 7.32
N TRP A 78 1.34 -7.24 6.58
CA TRP A 78 2.10 -8.34 7.17
C TRP A 78 3.37 -7.85 7.89
N ARG A 79 4.07 -6.86 7.33
CA ARG A 79 5.24 -6.25 8.00
C ARG A 79 4.85 -5.51 9.27
N ALA A 80 3.73 -4.78 9.24
CA ALA A 80 3.22 -4.09 10.41
C ALA A 80 2.81 -5.08 11.51
N GLU A 81 2.15 -6.19 11.15
CA GLU A 81 1.81 -7.26 12.09
C GLU A 81 3.06 -7.90 12.70
N LEU A 82 4.11 -8.14 11.92
CA LEU A 82 5.36 -8.72 12.41
C LEU A 82 6.11 -7.76 13.36
N GLU A 83 6.19 -6.49 13.00
CA GLU A 83 6.81 -5.47 13.84
C GLU A 83 6.01 -5.26 15.14
N LEU A 84 4.68 -5.22 15.01
CA LEU A 84 3.78 -5.15 16.15
C LEU A 84 3.93 -6.40 17.02
N ALA A 85 4.01 -7.61 16.45
CA ALA A 85 4.23 -8.84 17.22
C ALA A 85 5.56 -8.80 18.00
N ARG A 86 6.63 -8.25 17.42
CA ARG A 86 7.91 -8.04 18.14
C ARG A 86 7.81 -7.02 19.27
N MET A 87 6.99 -5.99 19.09
CA MET A 87 6.75 -4.96 20.12
C MET A 87 5.76 -5.41 21.20
N LEU A 88 4.80 -6.28 20.84
CA LEU A 88 3.68 -6.71 21.68
C LEU A 88 3.92 -8.04 22.39
N ASP A 89 5.16 -8.45 22.67
CA ASP A 89 5.50 -9.61 23.52
C ASP A 89 4.91 -9.54 24.96
N GLY A 90 4.01 -8.59 25.26
CA GLY A 90 3.24 -8.49 26.52
C GLY A 90 1.79 -8.00 26.40
N ILE A 91 1.17 -7.95 25.20
CA ILE A 91 -0.27 -7.62 25.07
C ILE A 91 -1.00 -8.83 24.47
N THR A 92 -1.51 -9.70 25.33
CA THR A 92 -2.42 -10.78 24.95
C THR A 92 -3.81 -10.23 24.60
N PRO A 93 -4.50 -10.81 23.61
CA PRO A 93 -5.84 -10.40 23.21
C PRO A 93 -6.91 -11.06 24.10
N ASP A 94 -6.87 -10.86 25.42
CA ASP A 94 -8.00 -11.21 26.29
C ASP A 94 -9.04 -10.07 26.39
N ASN A 95 -8.76 -8.89 25.79
CA ASN A 95 -9.59 -7.69 25.93
C ASN A 95 -10.42 -7.31 24.68
N LEU A 96 -10.60 -8.21 23.70
CA LEU A 96 -11.36 -7.91 22.47
C LEU A 96 -12.91 -8.02 22.59
N HIS A 97 -13.44 -8.28 23.79
CA HIS A 97 -14.89 -8.26 24.06
C HIS A 97 -15.37 -7.06 24.91
N GLY A 98 -14.56 -5.99 25.01
CA GLY A 98 -15.05 -4.72 25.55
C GLY A 98 -15.76 -3.93 24.46
N GLU A 99 -17.08 -3.77 24.59
CA GLU A 99 -17.90 -2.85 23.79
C GLU A 99 -17.18 -1.51 23.58
N VAL A 100 -16.87 -1.21 22.32
CA VAL A 100 -16.36 0.11 21.94
C VAL A 100 -17.57 1.02 21.86
N ASP A 101 -17.85 1.73 22.95
CA ASP A 101 -18.92 2.70 23.04
C ASP A 101 -18.54 3.95 22.21
N PHE A 102 -19.05 4.03 20.99
CA PHE A 102 -18.88 5.19 20.12
C PHE A 102 -19.75 6.34 20.65
N GLY A 103 -19.19 7.09 21.60
CA GLY A 103 -19.82 8.24 22.23
C GLY A 103 -20.59 9.12 21.24
N SER A 104 -21.89 9.25 21.53
CA SER A 104 -22.90 10.03 20.84
C SER A 104 -22.41 11.41 20.39
N ALA A 105 -22.44 11.63 19.06
CA ALA A 105 -22.15 12.92 18.43
C ALA A 105 -23.20 13.98 18.84
N ALA A 106 -22.83 14.85 19.78
CA ALA A 106 -23.58 16.06 20.08
C ALA A 106 -22.67 17.30 19.95
N GLY A 107 -22.98 18.14 18.95
CA GLY A 107 -22.76 19.58 19.07
C GLY A 107 -21.63 20.20 18.24
N CYS A 108 -21.69 20.14 16.90
CA CYS A 108 -21.05 21.17 16.08
C CYS A 108 -22.12 22.19 15.64
N LYS A 109 -22.32 23.24 16.43
CA LYS A 109 -23.17 24.38 16.02
C LYS A 109 -22.37 25.24 15.06
N THR A 110 -22.66 25.12 13.78
CA THR A 110 -22.20 26.00 12.71
C THR A 110 -22.84 27.39 12.89
N ALA A 111 -22.04 28.39 13.27
CA ALA A 111 -22.46 29.79 13.24
C ALA A 111 -21.92 30.44 11.95
N HIS A 112 -22.75 30.53 10.92
CA HIS A 112 -22.49 31.39 9.76
C HIS A 112 -23.78 32.11 9.32
N GLN A 113 -23.83 33.37 9.72
CA GLN A 113 -24.57 34.54 9.22
C GLN A 113 -25.56 34.38 8.04
N ASN A 114 -26.78 34.93 8.23
CA ASN A 114 -27.59 35.63 7.22
C ASN A 114 -28.63 36.51 7.95
N LYS A 115 -28.48 37.84 8.03
CA LYS A 115 -28.96 38.91 7.13
C LYS A 115 -30.49 39.17 7.20
N LEU A 116 -30.82 40.46 7.31
CA LEU A 116 -32.06 41.17 6.89
C LEU A 116 -33.07 41.58 7.99
N GLY A 117 -32.90 42.82 8.47
CA GLY A 117 -33.82 43.97 8.45
C GLY A 117 -35.33 43.85 8.74
N ARG A 118 -35.81 44.80 9.56
CA ARG A 118 -37.18 45.35 9.83
C ARG A 118 -37.39 45.36 11.35
N LEU A 119 -37.80 46.43 12.04
CA LEU A 119 -38.29 47.77 11.75
C LEU A 119 -37.81 48.67 12.91
#